data_AF-A0A352F7I2-F1
#
_entry.id   AF-A0A352F7I2-F1
#
_cell.length_a   1.000
_cell.length_b   1.000
_cell.length_c   1.000
_cell.angle_alpha   90.00
_cell.angle_beta   90.00
_cell.angle_gamma   90.00
#
_symmetry.space_group_name_H-M   'P 1'
#
loop_
_entity.id
_entity.type
_entity.pdbx_description
1 polymer ?
#
loop_
_entity_poly.entity_id
_entity_poly.type
_entity_poly.pdbx_seq_one_letter_code
_entity_poly.pdbx_strand_id
1 'polypeptide(L)'
;RESFGGRKLITLSENGVMPDPDNLAEDSAGWSWFMTWNGDFVRNAAINPLSLWQKIMDHPYVLTRDEMPDRTGPTSTFLTPAGSETYKVGTDIPHQRLLVKPGNQLRKYDIRIYDLSGRMRGFYPEKTGDSSILLDRFGEGIYIIRLDSGGIGESFRVAF
;
A
#
# COMPACT_ATOMS: atom_id res chain seq x y z
N ARG A 1 17.79 15.66 7.17
CA ARG A 1 17.56 14.67 8.26
C ARG A 1 17.02 15.31 9.54
N GLU A 2 17.45 16.54 9.85
CA GLU A 2 17.20 17.20 11.14
C GLU A 2 15.75 17.68 11.37
N SER A 3 15.01 18.06 10.34
CA SER A 3 13.63 18.58 10.51
C SER A 3 12.56 17.52 10.82
N PHE A 4 12.80 16.24 10.50
CA PHE A 4 11.81 15.15 10.66
C PHE A 4 12.32 13.94 11.45
N GLY A 5 13.53 14.02 12.00
CA GLY A 5 14.15 12.93 12.78
C GLY A 5 14.29 11.62 12.00
N GLY A 6 14.39 11.67 10.67
CA GLY A 6 14.49 10.48 9.82
C GLY A 6 13.23 9.60 9.74
N ARG A 7 12.07 10.09 10.17
CA ARG A 7 10.81 9.31 10.20
C ARG A 7 9.96 9.41 8.93
N LYS A 8 10.40 10.17 7.94
CA LYS A 8 9.68 10.38 6.68
C LYS A 8 10.58 10.00 5.52
N LEU A 9 10.00 9.30 4.54
CA LEU A 9 10.64 9.09 3.25
C LEU A 9 10.80 10.42 2.53
N ILE A 10 11.90 10.55 1.79
CA ILE A 10 12.23 11.73 1.01
C ILE A 10 12.35 11.27 -0.44
N THR A 11 11.75 12.04 -1.35
CA THR A 11 11.61 11.64 -2.75
C THR A 11 11.88 12.79 -3.69
N LEU A 12 12.36 12.46 -4.89
CA LEU A 12 12.49 13.40 -6.00
C LEU A 12 11.23 13.29 -6.86
N SER A 13 10.13 13.90 -6.39
CA SER A 13 8.79 13.67 -6.98
C SER A 13 8.67 14.08 -8.44
N GLU A 14 9.49 15.03 -8.88
CA GLU A 14 9.59 15.48 -10.28
C GLU A 14 11.05 15.85 -10.58
N ASN A 15 11.53 15.49 -11.77
CA ASN A 15 12.84 15.90 -12.26
C ASN A 15 12.84 16.10 -13.78
N GLY A 16 13.76 16.92 -14.27
CA GLY A 16 13.99 17.10 -15.72
C GLY A 16 15.02 16.09 -16.24
N VAL A 17 16.25 16.18 -15.74
CA VAL A 17 17.32 15.20 -16.03
C VAL A 17 17.19 14.07 -15.03
N MET A 18 17.31 12.82 -15.50
CA MET A 18 17.30 11.66 -14.61
C MET A 18 18.56 11.63 -13.74
N PRO A 19 18.43 11.25 -12.46
CA PRO A 19 19.59 11.14 -11.59
C PRO A 19 20.45 9.93 -12.01
N ASP A 20 21.73 10.17 -12.23
CA ASP A 20 22.70 9.10 -12.52
C ASP A 20 22.88 8.23 -11.25
N PRO A 21 22.69 6.90 -11.34
CA PRO A 21 22.73 6.03 -10.17
C PRO A 21 24.11 5.93 -9.51
N ASP A 22 25.20 6.13 -10.25
CA ASP A 22 26.55 6.13 -9.67
C ASP A 22 26.72 7.36 -8.77
N ASN A 23 26.28 8.52 -9.25
CA ASN A 23 26.32 9.76 -8.48
C ASN A 23 25.40 9.69 -7.26
N LEU A 24 24.23 9.06 -7.39
CA LEU A 24 23.33 8.85 -6.24
C LEU A 24 24.01 8.01 -5.13
N ALA A 25 24.75 6.98 -5.52
CA ALA A 25 25.47 6.13 -4.58
C ALA A 25 26.66 6.88 -3.95
N GLU A 26 27.44 7.62 -4.75
CA GLU A 26 28.58 8.42 -4.30
C GLU A 26 28.13 9.52 -3.32
N ASP A 27 27.10 10.27 -3.67
CA ASP A 27 26.57 11.38 -2.88
C ASP A 27 25.72 10.92 -1.68
N SER A 28 25.51 9.61 -1.52
CA SER A 28 24.59 9.04 -0.54
C SER A 28 23.17 9.64 -0.63
N ALA A 29 22.74 9.96 -1.86
CA ALA A 29 21.45 10.56 -2.16
C ALA A 29 20.37 9.47 -2.35
N GLY A 30 19.90 8.91 -1.23
CA GLY A 30 18.89 7.85 -1.19
C GLY A 30 17.45 8.32 -1.38
N TRP A 31 17.10 8.86 -2.55
CA TRP A 31 15.71 9.18 -2.90
C TRP A 31 14.86 7.91 -2.96
N SER A 32 13.65 7.92 -2.38
CA SER A 32 12.79 6.72 -2.41
C SER A 32 12.26 6.38 -3.80
N TRP A 33 11.99 7.38 -4.62
CA TRP A 33 11.74 7.25 -6.06
C TRP A 33 12.09 8.56 -6.76
N PHE A 34 12.20 8.50 -8.09
CA PHE A 34 12.24 9.67 -8.96
C PHE A 34 11.20 9.53 -10.06
N MET A 35 10.79 10.66 -10.65
CA MET A 35 9.84 10.66 -11.76
C MET A 35 10.17 11.78 -12.73
N THR A 36 10.76 11.40 -13.87
CA THR A 36 11.08 12.35 -14.92
C THR A 36 9.81 12.91 -15.54
N TRP A 37 9.78 14.22 -15.75
CA TRP A 37 8.64 14.88 -16.36
C TRP A 37 8.37 14.37 -17.77
N ASN A 38 7.13 14.50 -18.24
CA ASN A 38 6.76 13.99 -19.56
C ASN A 38 7.28 14.88 -20.70
N GLY A 39 6.96 14.51 -21.95
CA GLY A 39 7.32 15.31 -23.12
C GLY A 39 8.80 15.23 -23.43
N ASP A 40 9.44 16.38 -23.62
CA ASP A 40 10.83 16.48 -24.05
C ASP A 40 11.81 15.93 -23.00
N PHE A 41 11.49 15.99 -21.72
CA PHE A 41 12.35 15.43 -20.67
C PHE A 41 12.50 13.90 -20.81
N VAL A 42 11.51 13.18 -21.35
CA VAL A 42 11.64 11.75 -21.64
C VAL A 42 12.14 11.48 -23.05
N ARG A 43 11.74 12.30 -24.03
CA ARG A 43 11.94 12.00 -25.46
C ARG A 43 13.15 12.68 -26.09
N ASN A 44 13.66 13.75 -25.49
CA ASN A 44 14.77 14.52 -26.03
C ASN A 44 16.11 13.97 -25.51
N ALA A 45 16.88 13.36 -26.41
CA ALA A 45 18.20 12.81 -26.12
C ALA A 45 19.23 13.88 -25.68
N ALA A 46 18.98 15.16 -25.95
CA ALA A 46 19.82 16.25 -25.45
C ALA A 46 19.63 16.50 -23.94
N ILE A 47 18.47 16.14 -23.39
CA ILE A 47 18.17 16.27 -21.96
C ILE A 47 18.48 14.98 -21.23
N ASN A 48 17.99 13.85 -21.77
CA ASN A 48 18.25 12.53 -21.24
C ASN A 48 18.65 11.58 -22.38
N PRO A 49 19.96 11.35 -22.59
CA PRO A 49 20.43 10.50 -23.68
C PRO A 49 20.02 9.04 -23.47
N LEU A 50 19.90 8.28 -24.56
CA LEU A 50 19.54 6.85 -24.50
C LEU A 50 20.52 6.05 -23.65
N SER A 51 21.80 6.40 -23.65
CA SER A 51 22.81 5.77 -22.80
C SER A 51 22.51 5.94 -21.31
N LEU A 52 21.99 7.10 -20.89
CA LEU A 52 21.58 7.34 -19.50
C LEU A 52 20.35 6.50 -19.15
N TRP A 53 19.37 6.40 -20.06
CA TRP A 53 18.21 5.53 -19.88
C TRP A 53 18.63 4.06 -19.69
N GLN A 54 19.47 3.55 -20.59
CA GLN A 54 19.98 2.18 -20.52
C GLN A 54 20.75 1.94 -19.23
N LYS A 55 21.66 2.86 -18.88
CA LYS A 55 22.40 2.80 -17.62
C LYS A 55 21.44 2.70 -16.44
N ILE A 56 20.48 3.61 -16.32
CA ILE A 56 19.54 3.64 -15.19
C ILE A 56 18.69 2.37 -15.11
N MET A 57 18.15 1.91 -16.23
CA MET A 57 17.24 0.77 -16.27
C MET A 57 17.96 -0.57 -16.02
N ASP A 58 19.26 -0.65 -16.30
CA ASP A 58 20.07 -1.85 -16.09
C ASP A 58 20.89 -1.77 -14.78
N HIS A 59 20.82 -0.66 -14.02
CA HIS A 59 21.68 -0.47 -12.84
C HIS A 59 21.09 -1.16 -11.59
N PRO A 60 21.88 -1.96 -10.85
CA PRO A 60 21.39 -2.74 -9.69
C PRO A 60 20.88 -1.90 -8.49
N TYR A 61 21.18 -0.60 -8.48
CA TYR A 61 20.66 0.35 -7.48
C TYR A 61 19.23 0.83 -7.78
N VAL A 62 18.75 0.68 -9.01
CA VAL A 62 17.46 1.18 -9.47
C VAL A 62 16.50 0.01 -9.60
N LEU A 63 15.42 0.03 -8.81
CA LEU A 63 14.37 -0.98 -8.92
C LEU A 63 13.43 -0.67 -10.10
N THR A 64 13.34 -1.60 -11.04
CA THR A 64 12.43 -1.52 -12.19
C THR A 64 11.11 -2.25 -11.93
N ARG A 65 10.17 -2.13 -12.86
CA ARG A 65 8.82 -2.69 -12.72
C ARG A 65 8.85 -4.23 -12.61
N ASP A 66 9.68 -4.90 -13.38
CA ASP A 66 9.79 -6.36 -13.42
C ASP A 66 10.47 -6.94 -12.17
N GLU A 67 11.23 -6.13 -11.46
CA GLU A 67 11.87 -6.50 -10.18
C GLU A 67 10.96 -6.28 -8.97
N MET A 68 9.82 -5.61 -9.14
CA MET A 68 8.86 -5.39 -8.06
C MET A 68 8.24 -6.72 -7.62
N PRO A 69 8.03 -6.93 -6.31
CA PRO A 69 7.33 -8.11 -5.82
C PRO A 69 5.94 -8.19 -6.43
N ASP A 70 5.54 -9.40 -6.82
CA ASP A 70 4.21 -9.66 -7.35
C ASP A 70 3.15 -9.19 -6.34
N ARG A 71 2.26 -8.30 -6.79
CA ARG A 71 1.15 -7.79 -5.97
C ARG A 71 0.16 -8.90 -5.58
N THR A 72 0.24 -10.06 -6.24
CA THR A 72 -0.61 -11.24 -6.00
C THR A 72 0.01 -12.28 -5.07
N GLY A 73 1.16 -11.98 -4.44
CA GLY A 73 1.77 -12.88 -3.46
C GLY A 73 0.75 -13.40 -2.43
N PRO A 74 0.92 -14.62 -1.88
CA PRO A 74 0.02 -15.22 -0.91
C PRO A 74 0.19 -14.56 0.46
N THR A 75 0.17 -13.24 0.51
CA THR A 75 0.32 -12.51 1.75
C THR A 75 -1.08 -12.15 2.18
N SER A 76 -1.65 -13.04 2.99
CA SER A 76 -2.75 -12.68 3.86
C SER A 76 -2.26 -11.55 4.77
N THR A 77 -2.35 -10.29 4.31
CA THR A 77 -1.70 -9.17 5.00
C THR A 77 -2.70 -8.69 6.03
N PHE A 78 -2.48 -9.05 7.30
CA PHE A 78 -3.13 -8.35 8.40
C PHE A 78 -2.56 -6.94 8.44
N LEU A 79 -3.28 -5.99 7.82
CA LEU A 79 -3.10 -4.57 8.07
C LEU A 79 -3.57 -4.33 9.50
N THR A 80 -2.71 -4.65 10.46
CA THR A 80 -2.87 -4.12 11.81
C THR A 80 -2.66 -2.62 11.64
N PRO A 81 -3.67 -1.76 11.86
CA PRO A 81 -3.35 -0.37 12.15
C PRO A 81 -2.41 -0.42 13.34
N ALA A 82 -1.41 0.44 13.38
CA ALA A 82 -0.56 0.54 14.56
C ALA A 82 -1.43 0.63 15.84
N GLY A 83 -1.49 -0.47 16.60
CA GLY A 83 -2.07 -0.55 17.95
C GLY A 83 -3.59 -0.76 18.08
N SER A 84 -4.10 -1.98 17.86
CA SER A 84 -5.32 -2.43 18.56
C SER A 84 -5.19 -3.89 19.00
N GLU A 85 -5.36 -4.15 20.30
CA GLU A 85 -5.50 -5.51 20.84
C GLU A 85 -6.93 -6.06 20.61
N THR A 86 -7.85 -5.22 20.16
CA THR A 86 -9.29 -5.50 20.07
C THR A 86 -9.64 -6.28 18.80
N TYR A 87 -9.04 -5.94 17.65
CA TYR A 87 -9.27 -6.64 16.38
C TYR A 87 -8.00 -6.71 15.54
N LYS A 88 -7.81 -7.83 14.85
CA LYS A 88 -6.83 -7.97 13.76
C LYS A 88 -7.59 -8.16 12.45
N VAL A 89 -7.33 -7.26 11.50
CA VAL A 89 -7.98 -7.27 10.19
C VAL A 89 -6.95 -7.47 9.10
N GLY A 90 -7.24 -8.33 8.14
CA GLY A 90 -6.35 -8.61 7.02
C GLY A 90 -7.08 -9.01 5.75
N THR A 91 -6.31 -9.13 4.67
CA THR A 91 -6.82 -9.54 3.36
C THR A 91 -6.07 -10.73 2.86
N ASP A 92 -6.79 -11.77 2.45
CA ASP A 92 -6.27 -12.86 1.62
C ASP A 92 -6.55 -12.48 0.17
N ILE A 93 -5.56 -11.81 -0.44
CA ILE A 93 -5.64 -11.25 -1.79
C ILE A 93 -5.89 -12.36 -2.83
N PRO A 94 -5.14 -13.49 -2.84
CA PRO A 94 -5.37 -14.56 -3.81
C PRO A 94 -6.80 -15.11 -3.82
N HIS A 95 -7.44 -15.20 -2.66
CA HIS A 95 -8.80 -15.74 -2.52
C HIS A 95 -9.87 -14.65 -2.39
N GLN A 96 -9.52 -13.37 -2.53
CA GLN A 96 -10.40 -12.21 -2.37
C GLN A 96 -11.23 -12.26 -1.07
N ARG A 97 -10.56 -12.45 0.07
CA ARG A 97 -11.23 -12.54 1.38
C ARG A 97 -10.76 -11.47 2.35
N LEU A 98 -11.69 -10.90 3.09
CA LEU A 98 -11.42 -10.16 4.33
C LEU A 98 -11.33 -11.16 5.48
N LEU A 99 -10.23 -11.12 6.22
CA LEU A 99 -10.01 -11.88 7.44
C LEU A 99 -10.17 -10.95 8.65
N VAL A 100 -11.00 -11.33 9.61
CA VAL A 100 -11.20 -10.59 10.87
C VAL A 100 -11.00 -11.55 12.04
N LYS A 101 -10.05 -11.25 12.91
CA LYS A 101 -9.84 -11.96 14.18
C LYS A 101 -10.15 -11.03 15.36
N PRO A 102 -11.23 -11.26 16.11
CA PRO A 102 -11.51 -10.48 17.31
C PRO A 102 -10.53 -10.86 18.43
N GLY A 103 -10.23 -9.91 19.32
CA GLY A 103 -9.53 -10.20 20.57
C GLY A 103 -10.38 -11.08 21.50
N ASN A 104 -9.71 -11.84 22.37
CA ASN A 104 -10.35 -12.85 23.24
C ASN A 104 -11.48 -12.32 24.15
N GLN A 105 -11.54 -11.01 24.37
CA GLN A 105 -12.55 -10.36 25.21
C GLN A 105 -13.90 -10.20 24.51
N LEU A 106 -13.95 -10.32 23.18
CA LEU A 106 -15.14 -10.03 22.38
C LEU A 106 -15.96 -11.29 22.13
N ARG A 107 -17.21 -11.27 22.59
CA ARG A 107 -18.15 -12.39 22.41
C ARG A 107 -18.93 -12.31 21.10
N LYS A 108 -19.21 -11.10 20.61
CA LYS A 108 -20.03 -10.85 19.42
C LYS A 108 -19.70 -9.48 18.81
N TYR A 109 -19.62 -9.39 17.48
CA TYR A 109 -19.33 -8.14 16.78
C TYR A 109 -19.99 -8.08 15.41
N ASP A 110 -20.17 -6.87 14.89
CA ASP A 110 -20.71 -6.60 13.56
C ASP A 110 -19.60 -6.15 12.60
N ILE A 111 -19.72 -6.50 11.32
CA ILE A 111 -18.82 -6.03 10.26
C ILE A 111 -19.64 -5.18 9.27
N ARG A 112 -19.23 -3.93 9.05
CA ARG A 112 -19.76 -3.05 7.99
C ARG A 112 -18.64 -2.71 7.01
N ILE A 113 -18.95 -2.77 5.72
CA ILE A 113 -18.00 -2.47 4.63
C ILE A 113 -18.52 -1.25 3.89
N TYR A 114 -17.67 -0.24 3.72
CA TYR A 114 -17.97 1.00 3.01
C TYR A 114 -16.98 1.20 1.86
N ASP A 115 -17.44 1.78 0.76
CA ASP A 115 -16.53 2.34 -0.25
C ASP A 115 -16.00 3.72 0.20
N LEU A 116 -15.06 4.29 -0.57
CA LEU A 116 -14.44 5.59 -0.24
C LEU A 116 -15.42 6.78 -0.30
N SER A 117 -16.59 6.63 -0.92
CA SER A 117 -17.64 7.65 -0.88
C SER A 117 -18.54 7.53 0.36
N GLY A 118 -18.27 6.55 1.24
CA GLY A 118 -19.02 6.31 2.46
C GLY A 118 -20.30 5.49 2.24
N ARG A 119 -20.55 4.97 1.04
CA ARG A 119 -21.69 4.11 0.78
C ARG A 119 -21.42 2.71 1.33
N MET A 120 -22.37 2.19 2.10
CA MET A 120 -22.29 0.83 2.63
C MET A 120 -22.45 -0.20 1.51
N ARG A 121 -21.50 -1.12 1.42
CA ARG A 121 -21.42 -2.18 0.41
C ARG A 121 -21.70 -3.56 1.00
N GLY A 122 -21.52 -3.74 2.31
CA GLY A 122 -21.81 -4.98 3.01
C GLY A 122 -22.06 -4.79 4.49
N PHE A 123 -22.90 -5.63 5.05
CA PHE A 123 -23.18 -5.70 6.48
C PHE A 123 -23.30 -7.16 6.91
N TYR A 124 -22.53 -7.55 7.93
CA TYR A 124 -22.47 -8.90 8.45
C TYR A 124 -22.56 -8.83 9.98
N PRO A 125 -23.78 -8.92 10.53
CA PRO A 125 -23.98 -8.76 11.96
C PRO A 125 -23.63 -10.05 12.73
N GLU A 126 -23.54 -9.89 14.05
CA GLU A 126 -23.56 -11.00 15.01
C GLU A 126 -22.45 -12.06 14.85
N LYS A 127 -21.28 -11.66 14.36
CA LYS A 127 -20.12 -12.54 14.22
C LYS A 127 -19.55 -12.94 15.58
N THR A 128 -19.07 -14.17 15.64
CA THR A 128 -18.41 -14.74 16.82
C THR A 128 -17.15 -15.46 16.34
N GLY A 129 -16.05 -15.34 17.09
CA GLY A 129 -14.75 -15.90 16.69
C GLY A 129 -14.18 -15.30 15.39
N ASP A 130 -13.20 -16.00 14.81
CA ASP A 130 -12.57 -15.61 13.55
C ASP A 130 -13.59 -15.64 12.39
N SER A 131 -13.61 -14.58 11.58
CA SER A 131 -14.49 -14.47 10.41
C SER A 131 -13.69 -14.29 9.12
N SER A 132 -14.19 -14.93 8.06
CA SER A 132 -13.74 -14.74 6.69
C SER A 132 -14.92 -14.31 5.83
N ILE A 133 -14.79 -13.18 5.14
CA ILE A 133 -15.83 -12.64 4.25
C ILE A 133 -15.29 -12.66 2.82
N LEU A 134 -16.03 -13.30 1.91
CA LEU A 134 -15.72 -13.28 0.48
C LEU A 134 -16.06 -11.90 -0.12
N LEU A 135 -15.19 -11.42 -0.99
CA LEU A 135 -15.28 -10.07 -1.54
C LEU A 135 -15.43 -10.03 -3.06
N ASP A 136 -15.66 -11.17 -3.69
CA ASP A 136 -15.96 -11.34 -5.12
C ASP A 136 -17.01 -10.34 -5.68
N ARG A 137 -17.99 -9.98 -4.86
CA ARG A 137 -19.06 -9.03 -5.14
C ARG A 137 -18.68 -7.56 -4.97
N PHE A 138 -17.47 -7.28 -4.51
CA PHE A 138 -16.88 -5.96 -4.37
C PHE A 138 -15.82 -5.83 -5.48
N GLY A 139 -15.88 -4.76 -6.29
CA GLY A 139 -14.83 -4.54 -7.29
C GLY A 139 -13.49 -4.27 -6.63
N GLU A 140 -12.38 -4.49 -7.32
CA GLU A 140 -11.03 -4.13 -6.84
C GLU A 140 -10.99 -2.66 -6.40
N GLY A 141 -10.34 -2.39 -5.27
CA GLY A 141 -10.30 -1.05 -4.71
C GLY A 141 -10.10 -0.99 -3.20
N ILE A 142 -10.17 0.23 -2.69
CA ILE A 142 -10.00 0.52 -1.26
C ILE A 142 -11.36 0.60 -0.58
N TYR A 143 -11.48 -0.08 0.54
CA TYR A 143 -12.68 -0.13 1.37
C TYR A 143 -12.37 0.24 2.82
N ILE A 144 -13.39 0.75 3.50
CA ILE A 144 -13.36 0.99 4.95
C ILE A 144 -14.18 -0.11 5.62
N ILE A 145 -13.54 -0.87 6.49
CA ILE A 145 -14.16 -1.92 7.30
C ILE A 145 -14.38 -1.36 8.69
N ARG A 146 -15.64 -1.30 9.13
CA ARG A 146 -15.99 -0.92 10.49
C ARG A 146 -16.42 -2.15 11.27
N LEU A 147 -15.81 -2.34 12.42
CA LEU A 147 -16.09 -3.42 13.36
C LEU A 147 -16.70 -2.81 14.62
N ASP A 148 -17.89 -3.24 15.01
CA ASP A 148 -18.58 -2.71 16.19
C ASP A 148 -18.97 -3.86 17.14
N SER A 149 -18.64 -3.75 18.43
CA SER A 149 -19.05 -4.68 19.49
C SER A 149 -19.54 -3.90 20.70
N GLY A 150 -20.86 -3.89 20.94
CA GLY A 150 -21.44 -3.36 22.19
C GLY A 150 -21.07 -1.92 22.52
N GLY A 151 -20.82 -1.08 21.51
CA GLY A 151 -20.43 0.33 21.68
C GLY A 151 -18.95 0.65 21.40
N ILE A 152 -18.09 -0.37 21.25
CA ILE A 152 -16.70 -0.21 20.81
C ILE A 152 -16.64 -0.40 19.30
N GLY A 153 -16.38 0.70 18.58
CA GLY A 153 -16.28 0.73 17.13
C GLY A 153 -14.88 1.06 16.65
N GLU A 154 -14.28 0.19 15.83
CA GLU A 154 -12.98 0.41 15.18
C GLU A 154 -13.13 0.39 13.66
N SER A 155 -12.29 1.15 12.95
CA SER A 155 -12.32 1.23 11.49
C SER A 155 -10.96 0.97 10.88
N PHE A 156 -10.94 0.18 9.81
CA PHE A 156 -9.76 -0.33 9.15
C PHE A 156 -9.85 0.02 7.67
N ARG A 157 -8.78 0.60 7.12
CA ARG A 157 -8.65 0.78 5.68
C ARG A 157 -8.02 -0.48 5.09
N VAL A 158 -8.68 -1.03 4.08
CA VAL A 158 -8.31 -2.30 3.48
C VAL A 158 -8.32 -2.17 1.96
N ALA A 159 -7.31 -2.71 1.29
CA ALA A 159 -7.22 -2.75 -0.16
C ALA A 159 -7.37 -4.19 -0.65
N PHE A 160 -8.20 -4.36 -1.68
CA PHE A 160 -8.40 -5.60 -2.42
C PHE A 160 -8.07 -5.38 -3.89
#